data_AF-A0AB35Q687-F1
#
_entry.id   AF-A0AB35Q687-F1
#
_cell.length_a   1.000
_cell.length_b   1.000
_cell.length_c   1.000
_cell.angle_alpha   90.00
_cell.angle_beta   90.00
_cell.angle_gamma   90.00
#
_symmetry.space_group_name_H-M   'P 1'
#
loop_
_entity.id
_entity.type
_entity.pdbx_description
1 polymer ?
#
loop_
_entity_poly.entity_id
_entity_poly.type
_entity_poly.pdbx_seq_one_letter_code
_entity_poly.pdbx_strand_id
1 'polypeptide(L)'
;QAYLFRHQDPATGTYVGKPGGIEVWPIPLTLKPVPLTIRVIPDTAAIRSAVTLSLQALFRSVSPGDTLLLSAIRTAIGSSTGVTDYELDLTTNQASENYELLTLGAITWRIV
;
A
#
# COMPACT_ATOMS: atom_id res chain seq x y z
N GLN A 1 -30.49 5.92 42.07
CA GLN A 1 -29.17 6.58 41.98
C GLN A 1 -28.82 6.68 40.51
N ALA A 2 -28.72 7.90 39.97
CA ALA A 2 -28.27 8.11 38.59
C ALA A 2 -26.73 8.14 38.61
N TYR A 3 -26.10 7.17 37.95
CA TYR A 3 -24.64 7.15 37.83
C TYR A 3 -24.19 8.35 36.98
N LEU A 4 -23.34 9.21 37.55
CA LEU A 4 -22.82 10.38 36.86
C LEU A 4 -21.67 9.94 35.93
N PHE A 5 -21.96 9.78 34.63
CA PHE A 5 -20.97 9.35 33.63
C PHE A 5 -19.87 10.40 33.37
N ARG A 6 -20.21 11.69 33.49
CA ARG A 6 -19.32 12.86 33.41
C ARG A 6 -20.06 14.11 33.91
N HIS A 7 -19.36 15.19 34.24
CA HIS A 7 -19.94 16.50 34.56
C HIS A 7 -19.25 17.61 33.76
N GLN A 8 -19.91 18.76 33.56
CA GLN A 8 -19.23 19.92 32.99
C GLN A 8 -18.40 20.61 34.08
N ASP A 9 -17.16 20.93 33.75
CA ASP A 9 -16.31 21.78 34.57
C ASP A 9 -16.95 23.19 34.67
N PRO A 10 -17.25 23.70 35.89
CA PRO A 10 -17.84 25.02 36.08
C PRO A 10 -17.02 26.18 35.53
N ALA A 11 -15.69 26.02 35.40
CA ALA A 11 -14.79 27.08 34.95
C ALA A 11 -14.60 27.10 33.43
N THR A 12 -14.68 25.95 32.77
CA THR A 12 -14.33 25.81 31.35
C THR A 12 -15.48 25.32 30.46
N GLY A 13 -16.57 24.80 31.05
CA GLY A 13 -17.70 24.21 30.34
C GLY A 13 -17.38 22.86 29.67
N THR A 14 -16.14 22.39 29.77
CA THR A 14 -15.70 21.12 29.17
C THR A 14 -16.21 19.95 29.98
N TYR A 15 -16.62 18.87 29.32
CA TYR A 15 -17.05 17.65 30.00
C TYR A 15 -15.86 16.89 30.58
N VAL A 16 -15.83 16.69 31.90
CA VAL A 16 -14.76 16.03 32.67
C VAL A 16 -15.30 14.89 33.55
N GLY A 17 -14.41 14.05 34.09
CA GLY A 17 -14.78 12.96 35.01
C GLY A 17 -15.28 11.68 34.34
N LYS A 18 -15.10 11.53 33.01
CA LYS A 18 -15.27 10.23 32.34
C LYS A 18 -14.22 9.26 32.90
N PRO A 19 -14.61 8.07 33.43
CA PRO A 19 -13.64 7.08 33.88
C PRO A 19 -12.73 6.68 32.72
N GLY A 20 -11.42 6.55 32.97
CA GLY A 20 -10.48 6.03 31.99
C GLY A 20 -10.90 4.61 31.56
N GLY A 21 -11.13 4.42 30.27
CA GLY A 21 -11.52 3.15 29.67
C GLY A 21 -10.83 2.97 28.32
N ILE A 22 -10.93 1.78 27.73
CA ILE A 22 -10.39 1.53 26.39
C ILE A 22 -11.10 2.46 25.40
N GLU A 23 -10.35 3.38 24.82
CA GLU A 23 -10.83 4.28 23.78
C GLU A 23 -10.29 3.80 22.44
N VAL A 24 -11.19 3.49 21.52
CA VAL A 24 -10.82 3.11 20.15
C VAL A 24 -10.51 4.40 19.40
N TRP A 25 -9.26 4.54 18.99
CA TRP A 25 -8.83 5.62 18.11
C TRP A 25 -8.71 5.10 16.67
N PRO A 26 -9.66 5.41 15.77
CA PRO A 26 -9.58 4.95 14.39
C PRO A 26 -8.46 5.69 13.66
N ILE A 27 -7.46 4.93 13.20
CA ILE A 27 -6.43 5.44 12.29
C ILE A 27 -6.87 5.09 10.87
N PRO A 28 -7.22 6.08 10.02
CA PRO A 28 -7.62 5.78 8.65
C PRO A 28 -6.44 5.26 7.84
N LEU A 29 -6.71 4.28 6.97
CA LEU A 29 -5.72 3.75 6.06
C LEU A 29 -5.65 4.60 4.78
N THR A 30 -4.45 5.04 4.42
CA THR A 30 -4.17 5.78 3.19
C THR A 30 -3.59 4.83 2.14
N LEU A 31 -4.18 4.78 0.95
CA LEU A 31 -3.61 4.01 -0.16
C LEU A 31 -2.50 4.81 -0.84
N LYS A 32 -1.34 4.17 -1.04
CA LYS A 32 -0.17 4.74 -1.69
C LYS A 32 0.11 3.98 -3.00
N PRO A 33 -0.51 4.41 -4.12
CA PRO A 33 -0.31 3.75 -5.40
C PRO A 33 1.11 3.95 -5.92
N VAL A 34 1.75 2.86 -6.35
CA VAL A 34 3.09 2.87 -6.97
C VAL A 34 2.93 2.71 -8.49
N PRO A 35 3.05 3.80 -9.27
CA PRO A 35 3.04 3.69 -10.73
C PRO A 35 4.32 3.01 -11.22
N LEU A 36 4.22 2.24 -12.30
CA LEU A 36 5.34 1.49 -12.87
C LEU A 36 5.39 1.70 -14.38
N THR A 37 6.58 2.00 -14.91
CA THR A 37 6.81 1.98 -16.36
C THR A 37 7.67 0.78 -16.72
N ILE A 38 7.10 -0.15 -17.48
CA ILE A 38 7.71 -1.45 -17.75
C ILE A 38 7.82 -1.65 -19.27
N ARG A 39 8.96 -2.15 -19.71
CA ARG A 39 9.15 -2.75 -21.03
C ARG A 39 9.36 -4.25 -20.84
N VAL A 40 8.69 -5.08 -21.63
CA VAL A 40 8.87 -6.54 -21.60
C VAL A 40 9.29 -7.04 -22.98
N ILE A 41 10.13 -8.06 -23.01
CA ILE A 41 10.63 -8.67 -24.23
C ILE A 41 10.38 -10.20 -24.13
N PRO A 42 9.63 -10.80 -25.07
CA PRO A 42 8.87 -10.18 -26.15
C PRO A 42 7.62 -9.44 -25.66
N ASP A 43 7.26 -8.37 -26.38
CA ASP A 43 6.13 -7.52 -26.01
C ASP A 43 4.79 -8.07 -26.54
N THR A 44 4.16 -8.95 -25.76
CA THR A 44 2.86 -9.54 -26.10
C THR A 44 1.83 -9.27 -25.02
N ALA A 45 0.55 -9.20 -25.39
CA ALA A 45 -0.55 -9.02 -24.45
C ALA A 45 -0.61 -10.12 -23.38
N ALA A 46 -0.26 -11.37 -23.75
CA ALA A 46 -0.21 -12.49 -22.82
C ALA A 46 0.87 -12.30 -21.75
N ILE A 47 2.07 -11.86 -22.14
CA ILE A 47 3.19 -11.60 -21.21
C ILE A 47 2.87 -10.40 -20.32
N ARG A 48 2.35 -9.31 -20.88
CA ARG A 48 1.89 -8.15 -20.10
C ARG A 48 0.86 -8.54 -19.05
N SER A 49 -0.08 -9.42 -19.40
CA SER A 49 -1.08 -9.95 -18.47
C SER A 49 -0.43 -10.79 -17.36
N ALA A 50 0.48 -11.70 -17.72
CA ALA A 50 1.21 -12.52 -16.75
C ALA A 50 2.01 -11.68 -15.74
N VAL A 51 2.74 -10.66 -16.23
CA VAL A 51 3.46 -9.70 -15.39
C VAL A 51 2.51 -8.91 -14.48
N THR A 52 1.38 -8.45 -15.02
CA THR A 52 0.38 -7.74 -14.24
C THR A 52 -0.15 -8.60 -13.09
N LEU A 53 -0.49 -9.87 -13.35
CA LEU A 53 -0.96 -10.80 -12.32
C LEU A 53 0.10 -11.08 -11.25
N SER A 54 1.37 -11.23 -11.64
CA SER A 54 2.50 -11.42 -10.73
C SER A 54 2.68 -10.21 -9.81
N LEU A 55 2.65 -9.00 -10.37
CA LEU A 55 2.71 -7.76 -9.60
C LEU A 55 1.50 -7.61 -8.67
N GLN A 56 0.29 -7.89 -9.14
CA GLN A 56 -0.91 -7.88 -8.30
C GLN A 56 -0.82 -8.88 -7.13
N ALA A 57 -0.19 -10.05 -7.33
CA ALA A 57 0.06 -10.99 -6.25
C ALA A 57 1.06 -10.44 -5.24
N LEU A 58 2.14 -9.82 -5.70
CA LEU A 58 3.13 -9.17 -4.85
C LEU A 58 2.51 -8.03 -4.01
N PHE A 59 1.75 -7.13 -4.61
CA PHE A 59 1.13 -6.02 -3.87
C PHE A 59 0.06 -6.49 -2.87
N ARG A 60 -0.59 -7.65 -3.11
CA ARG A 60 -1.53 -8.24 -2.14
C ARG A 60 -0.86 -8.86 -0.92
N SER A 61 0.44 -9.15 -0.98
CA SER A 61 1.18 -9.72 0.16
C SER A 61 1.78 -8.67 1.08
N VAL A 62 1.67 -7.39 0.76
CA VAL A 62 2.25 -6.27 1.52
C VAL A 62 1.25 -5.79 2.57
N SER A 63 1.75 -5.46 3.76
CA SER A 63 0.98 -4.88 4.86
C SER A 63 1.23 -3.36 4.98
N PRO A 64 0.36 -2.61 5.68
CA PRO A 64 0.63 -1.20 5.95
C PRO A 64 1.93 -1.02 6.74
N GLY A 65 2.75 -0.02 6.37
CA GLY A 65 4.06 0.24 6.98
C GLY A 65 5.22 -0.58 6.41
N ASP A 66 4.95 -1.54 5.52
CA ASP A 66 6.01 -2.33 4.90
C ASP A 66 6.80 -1.50 3.88
N THR A 67 8.04 -1.95 3.66
CA THR A 67 8.87 -1.48 2.55
C THR A 67 8.88 -2.51 1.44
N LEU A 68 8.32 -2.17 0.28
CA LEU A 68 8.39 -2.98 -0.92
C LEU A 68 9.76 -2.84 -1.57
N LEU A 69 10.53 -3.92 -1.56
CA LEU A 69 11.88 -3.95 -2.11
C LEU A 69 11.84 -3.91 -3.64
N LEU A 70 12.76 -3.14 -4.24
CA LEU A 70 12.95 -3.10 -5.69
C LEU A 70 13.29 -4.48 -6.26
N SER A 71 14.08 -5.26 -5.52
CA SER A 71 14.43 -6.64 -5.90
C SER A 71 13.20 -7.54 -5.96
N ALA A 72 12.21 -7.36 -5.07
CA ALA A 72 10.97 -8.14 -5.09
C ALA A 72 10.13 -7.81 -6.34
N ILE A 73 10.01 -6.52 -6.69
CA ILE A 73 9.32 -6.07 -7.91
C ILE A 73 10.03 -6.64 -9.15
N ARG A 74 11.35 -6.50 -9.22
CA ARG A 74 12.19 -7.05 -10.30
C ARG A 74 12.04 -8.56 -10.43
N THR A 75 12.00 -9.27 -9.31
CA THR A 75 11.80 -10.72 -9.28
C THR A 75 10.41 -11.09 -9.78
N ALA A 76 9.35 -10.39 -9.37
CA ALA A 76 7.99 -10.65 -9.83
C ALA A 76 7.84 -10.46 -11.35
N ILE A 77 8.50 -9.45 -11.93
CA ILE A 77 8.52 -9.25 -13.39
C ILE A 77 9.34 -10.36 -14.06
N GLY A 78 10.57 -10.61 -13.60
CA GLY A 78 11.48 -11.58 -14.21
C GLY A 78 11.05 -13.05 -14.08
N SER A 79 10.24 -13.39 -13.08
CA SER A 79 9.66 -14.74 -12.91
C SER A 79 8.36 -14.95 -13.68
N SER A 80 7.84 -13.92 -14.34
CA SER A 80 6.59 -14.00 -15.10
C SER A 80 6.78 -14.84 -16.36
N THR A 81 5.80 -15.69 -16.65
CA THR A 81 5.86 -16.64 -17.76
C THR A 81 6.06 -15.94 -19.11
N GLY A 82 7.09 -16.37 -19.85
CA GLY A 82 7.38 -15.88 -21.19
C GLY A 82 8.24 -14.62 -21.25
N VAL A 83 8.56 -13.98 -20.11
CA VAL A 83 9.51 -12.86 -20.07
C VAL A 83 10.92 -13.40 -20.34
N THR A 84 11.58 -12.85 -21.34
CA THR A 84 13.00 -13.10 -21.63
C THR A 84 13.87 -12.00 -21.03
N ASP A 85 13.45 -10.74 -21.19
CA ASP A 85 14.10 -9.58 -20.60
C ASP A 85 13.07 -8.48 -20.32
N TYR A 86 13.43 -7.52 -19.46
CA TYR A 86 12.57 -6.39 -19.13
C TYR A 86 13.36 -5.15 -18.70
N GLU A 87 12.76 -3.99 -18.87
CA GLU A 87 13.24 -2.74 -18.29
C GLU A 87 12.18 -2.18 -17.34
N LEU A 88 12.65 -1.59 -16.24
CA LEU A 88 11.82 -0.98 -15.20
C LEU A 88 12.42 0.40 -14.86
N ASP A 89 11.58 1.42 -14.81
CA ASP A 89 11.97 2.80 -14.46
C ASP A 89 12.28 3.00 -12.97
N LEU A 90 11.70 2.17 -12.10
CA LEU A 90 11.90 2.23 -10.67
C LEU A 90 13.35 1.91 -10.26
N THR A 91 13.97 2.82 -9.49
CA THR A 91 15.37 2.71 -9.06
C THR A 91 15.55 2.52 -7.56
N THR A 92 14.50 2.67 -6.76
CA THR A 92 14.54 2.60 -5.29
C THR A 92 13.45 1.70 -4.72
N ASN A 93 13.67 1.25 -3.49
CA ASN A 93 12.62 0.60 -2.69
C ASN A 93 11.50 1.59 -2.39
N GLN A 94 10.27 1.10 -2.26
CA GLN A 94 9.11 1.90 -1.93
C GLN A 94 8.75 1.68 -0.47
N ALA A 95 8.91 2.70 0.36
CA ALA A 95 8.55 2.66 1.78
C ALA A 95 7.12 3.18 1.99
N SER A 96 6.42 2.63 2.98
CA SER A 96 5.15 3.14 3.48
C SER A 96 5.21 3.40 4.97
N GLU A 97 4.45 4.39 5.42
CA GLU A 97 4.22 4.64 6.85
C GLU A 97 3.21 3.63 7.42
N ASN A 98 3.13 3.50 8.76
CA ASN A 98 2.25 2.53 9.43
C ASN A 98 0.74 2.67 9.09
N TYR A 99 0.34 3.81 8.55
CA TYR A 99 -1.03 4.12 8.10
C TYR A 99 -1.15 4.21 6.57
N GLU A 100 -0.10 3.85 5.84
CA GLU A 100 -0.06 3.82 4.38
C GLU A 100 0.02 2.36 3.90
N LEU A 101 -0.78 2.01 2.90
CA LEU A 101 -0.69 0.73 2.21
C LEU A 101 -0.22 0.92 0.77
N LEU A 102 0.90 0.29 0.41
CA LEU A 102 1.37 0.26 -0.96
C LEU A 102 0.39 -0.52 -1.84
N THR A 103 -0.03 0.09 -2.94
CA THR A 103 -0.93 -0.53 -3.91
C THR A 103 -0.34 -0.45 -5.31
N LEU A 104 -0.72 -1.39 -6.17
CA LEU A 104 -0.31 -1.35 -7.57
C LEU A 104 -0.96 -0.13 -8.23
N GLY A 105 -0.14 0.81 -8.69
CA GLY A 105 -0.59 1.95 -9.48
C GLY A 105 -0.82 1.57 -10.94
N ALA A 106 -1.00 2.59 -11.79
CA ALA A 106 -1.07 2.37 -13.23
C ALA A 106 0.25 1.80 -13.76
N ILE A 107 0.15 0.74 -14.59
CA ILE A 107 1.28 0.19 -15.33
C ILE A 107 1.29 0.81 -16.72
N THR A 108 2.35 1.56 -17.03
CA THR A 108 2.59 2.12 -18.36
C THR A 108 3.54 1.20 -19.13
N TRP A 109 3.07 0.65 -20.24
CA TRP A 109 3.90 -0.19 -21.10
C TRP A 109 4.67 0.66 -22.09
N ARG A 110 6.01 0.61 -22.04
CA ARG A 110 6.86 1.26 -23.03
C ARG A 110 6.88 0.41 -24.30
N ILE A 111 6.28 0.94 -25.37
CA ILE A 111 6.29 0.34 -26.71
C ILE A 111 7.62 0.73 -27.39
N VAL A 112 8.16 -0.18 -28.19
CA VAL A 112 9.24 0.10 -29.17
C VAL A 112 8.65 0.49 -30.52
#